data_AF-A0AA38TMM2-F1
#
_entry.id   AF-A0AA38TMM2-F1
#
_cell.length_a   1.000
_cell.length_b   1.000
_cell.length_c   1.000
_cell.angle_alpha   90.00
_cell.angle_beta   90.00
_cell.angle_gamma   90.00
#
_symmetry.space_group_name_H-M   'P 1'
#
loop_
_entity.id
_entity.type
_entity.pdbx_description
1 polymer ?
#
loop_
_entity_poly.entity_id
_entity_poly.type
_entity_poly.pdbx_seq_one_letter_code
_entity_poly.pdbx_strand_id
1 'polypeptide(L)'
;MFRRFTGGKELTRAGVARFATSFITLKRFQELKQPLRELFASKDWAESTFASTSEGKLVENIVLGDVNFWKAIKYCLSGVVSFFKVLRLMDGDAKPAMGYIYEAMDRAKG
;
A
#
# COMPACT_ATOMS: atom_id res chain seq x y z
N MET A 1 -1.70 18.21 12.68
CA MET A 1 -2.43 16.96 12.99
C MET A 1 -1.74 15.74 12.38
N PHE A 2 -1.82 15.51 11.06
CA PHE A 2 -1.27 14.33 10.38
C PHE A 2 0.14 13.89 10.83
N ARG A 3 1.13 14.80 10.78
CA ARG A 3 2.52 14.52 11.16
C ARG A 3 2.71 14.02 12.60
N ARG A 4 1.83 14.38 13.54
CA ARG A 4 1.92 13.91 14.93
C ARG A 4 1.58 12.42 15.03
N PHE A 5 0.50 12.00 14.38
CA PHE A 5 0.06 10.61 14.37
C PHE A 5 1.02 9.72 13.57
N THR A 6 1.57 10.21 12.45
CA THR A 6 2.47 9.41 11.62
C THR A 6 3.94 9.45 12.06
N GLY A 7 4.28 10.14 13.16
CA GLY A 7 5.67 10.33 13.58
C GLY A 7 6.53 11.03 12.52
N GLY A 8 5.94 11.97 11.78
CA GLY A 8 6.59 12.71 10.70
C GLY A 8 6.69 11.97 9.37
N LYS A 9 6.19 10.73 9.26
CA LYS A 9 6.19 9.98 8.00
C LYS A 9 5.15 10.51 7.02
N GLU A 10 5.52 10.61 5.75
CA GLU A 10 4.64 11.01 4.65
C GLU A 10 4.00 9.78 3.97
N LEU A 11 2.79 9.96 3.41
CA LEU A 11 2.09 8.89 2.66
C LEU A 11 2.73 8.64 1.30
N THR A 12 3.12 9.71 0.62
CA THR A 12 3.76 9.64 -0.69
C THR A 12 5.26 9.87 -0.53
N ARG A 13 6.04 9.13 -1.32
CA ARG A 13 7.45 9.42 -1.54
C ARG A 13 7.70 9.23 -3.03
N ALA A 14 8.26 10.24 -3.68
CA ALA A 14 8.59 10.14 -5.09
C ALA A 14 9.59 8.98 -5.29
N GLY A 15 9.19 7.98 -6.08
CA GLY A 15 10.07 6.95 -6.60
C GLY A 15 10.65 7.36 -7.96
N VAL A 16 11.74 6.71 -8.37
CA VAL A 16 12.41 6.98 -9.66
C VAL A 16 11.50 6.65 -10.86
N ALA A 17 10.54 5.74 -10.69
CA ALA A 17 9.53 5.37 -11.69
C ALA A 17 8.11 5.42 -11.10
N ARG A 18 7.10 5.69 -11.93
CA ARG A 18 5.68 5.75 -11.51
C ARG A 18 5.22 4.48 -10.77
N PHE A 19 5.62 3.29 -11.22
CA PHE A 19 5.30 2.03 -10.54
C PHE A 19 5.93 1.93 -9.14
N ALA A 20 7.17 2.39 -8.99
CA ALA A 20 7.83 2.44 -7.69
C ALA A 20 7.12 3.43 -6.75
N THR A 21 6.68 4.58 -7.25
CA THR A 21 5.90 5.56 -6.47
C THR A 21 4.59 4.96 -5.94
N SER A 22 3.81 4.28 -6.79
CA SER A 22 2.56 3.64 -6.37
C SER A 22 2.80 2.54 -5.33
N PHE A 23 3.80 1.67 -5.55
CA PHE A 23 4.15 0.62 -4.59
C PHE A 23 4.61 1.19 -3.25
N ILE A 24 5.50 2.19 -3.26
CA ILE A 24 5.98 2.83 -2.03
C ILE A 24 4.80 3.46 -1.28
N THR A 25 3.89 4.11 -1.99
CA THR A 25 2.68 4.72 -1.39
C THR A 25 1.79 3.66 -0.74
N LEU A 26 1.47 2.56 -1.43
CA LEU A 26 0.69 1.45 -0.87
C LEU A 26 1.37 0.84 0.36
N LYS A 27 2.70 0.69 0.32
CA LYS A 27 3.49 0.20 1.45
C LYS A 27 3.37 1.15 2.65
N ARG A 28 3.44 2.47 2.42
CA ARG A 28 3.25 3.48 3.48
C ARG A 28 1.85 3.42 4.08
N PHE A 29 0.80 3.25 3.28
CA PHE A 29 -0.55 3.05 3.81
C PHE A 29 -0.60 1.85 4.76
N GLN A 30 0.00 0.72 4.37
CA GLN A 30 0.04 -0.47 5.21
C GLN A 30 0.83 -0.24 6.52
N GLU A 31 1.98 0.43 6.47
CA GLU A 31 2.81 0.76 7.63
C GLU A 31 2.11 1.75 8.59
N LEU A 32 1.33 2.68 8.04
CA LEU A 32 0.65 3.74 8.80
C LEU A 32 -0.81 3.40 9.12
N LYS A 33 -1.26 2.16 8.89
CA LYS A 33 -2.65 1.76 9.09
C LYS A 33 -3.20 2.13 10.47
N GLN A 34 -2.50 1.76 11.55
CA GLN A 34 -2.97 2.07 12.92
C GLN A 34 -2.91 3.58 13.23
N PRO A 35 -1.78 4.27 12.97
CA PRO A 35 -1.73 5.73 13.06
C PRO A 35 -2.85 6.47 12.33
N LEU A 36 -3.21 6.02 11.13
CA LEU A 36 -4.31 6.61 10.36
C LEU A 36 -5.65 6.35 11.05
N ARG A 37 -5.91 5.13 11.52
CA ARG A 37 -7.15 4.84 12.25
C ARG A 37 -7.26 5.68 13.53
N GLU A 38 -6.17 5.84 14.28
CA GLU A 38 -6.13 6.70 15.47
C GLU A 38 -6.38 8.17 15.11
N LEU A 39 -5.78 8.65 14.02
CA LEU A 39 -6.01 10.00 13.50
C LEU A 39 -7.49 10.24 13.23
N PHE A 40 -8.13 9.39 12.42
CA PHE A 40 -9.53 9.56 12.02
C PHE A 40 -10.52 9.29 13.17
N ALA A 41 -10.11 8.55 14.22
CA ALA A 41 -10.91 8.37 15.44
C ALA A 41 -10.67 9.47 16.51
N SER A 42 -9.75 10.41 16.27
CA SER A 42 -9.35 11.38 17.28
C SER A 42 -10.33 12.55 17.39
N LYS A 43 -10.38 13.15 18.59
CA LYS A 43 -11.10 14.41 18.84
C LYS A 43 -10.57 15.53 17.95
N ASP A 44 -9.25 15.60 17.76
CA ASP A 44 -8.61 16.56 16.86
C ASP A 44 -9.25 16.47 15.47
N TRP A 45 -9.45 15.26 14.92
CA TRP A 45 -10.07 15.07 13.60
C TRP A 45 -11.53 15.53 13.60
N ALA A 46 -12.31 15.08 14.58
CA ALA A 46 -13.72 15.43 14.70
C ALA A 46 -13.96 16.96 14.80
N GLU A 47 -13.02 17.70 15.41
CA GLU A 47 -13.07 19.16 15.55
C GLU A 47 -12.45 19.90 14.33
N SER A 48 -11.88 19.18 13.37
CA SER A 48 -11.27 19.80 12.20
C SER A 48 -12.32 20.25 11.18
N THR A 49 -12.01 21.32 10.45
CA THR A 49 -12.84 21.77 9.32
C THR A 49 -12.92 20.75 8.18
N PHE A 50 -12.00 19.79 8.12
CA PHE A 50 -11.98 18.74 7.10
C PHE A 50 -12.98 17.63 7.38
N ALA A 51 -13.27 17.32 8.65
CA ALA A 51 -14.20 16.24 9.00
C ALA A 51 -15.66 16.53 8.56
N SER A 52 -16.01 17.79 8.35
CA SER A 52 -17.35 18.16 7.89
C SER A 52 -17.52 18.08 6.37
N THR A 53 -16.44 18.04 5.58
CA THR A 53 -16.52 17.99 4.12
C THR A 53 -16.92 16.60 3.61
N SER A 54 -17.46 16.54 2.39
CA SER A 54 -17.79 15.29 1.71
C SER A 54 -16.59 14.37 1.58
N GLU A 55 -15.44 14.93 1.22
CA GLU A 55 -14.19 14.20 1.03
C GLU A 55 -13.64 13.68 2.35
N GLY A 56 -13.68 14.50 3.41
CA GLY A 56 -13.23 14.09 4.74
C GLY A 56 -14.02 12.91 5.28
N LYS A 57 -15.36 12.97 5.18
CA LYS A 57 -16.25 11.87 5.58
C LYS A 57 -16.01 10.60 4.76
N LEU A 58 -15.78 10.75 3.45
CA LEU A 58 -15.47 9.62 2.58
C LEU A 58 -14.16 8.95 3.00
N VAL A 59 -13.10 9.73 3.23
CA VAL A 59 -11.79 9.19 3.64
C VAL A 59 -11.86 8.54 5.02
N GLU A 60 -12.55 9.17 5.97
CA GLU A 60 -12.78 8.62 7.30
C GLU A 60 -13.49 7.26 7.22
N ASN A 61 -14.56 7.16 6.43
CA ASN A 61 -15.29 5.91 6.21
C ASN A 61 -14.42 4.82 5.58
N ILE A 62 -13.58 5.17 4.60
CA ILE A 62 -12.64 4.21 3.99
C ILE A 62 -11.62 3.71 5.03
N VAL A 63 -11.00 4.62 5.78
CA VAL A 63 -9.93 4.26 6.72
C VAL A 63 -10.46 3.46 7.92
N LEU A 64 -11.60 3.87 8.48
CA LEU A 64 -12.18 3.26 9.68
C LEU A 64 -13.06 2.04 9.35
N GLY A 65 -13.88 2.13 8.31
CA GLY A 65 -14.95 1.16 8.03
C GLY A 65 -14.67 0.17 6.89
N ASP A 66 -13.89 0.55 5.88
CA ASP A 66 -13.70 -0.31 4.70
C ASP A 66 -12.59 -1.36 4.92
N VAL A 67 -13.01 -2.59 5.23
CA VAL A 67 -12.11 -3.74 5.35
C VAL A 67 -11.51 -4.14 4.01
N ASN A 68 -12.24 -3.98 2.91
CA ASN A 68 -11.81 -4.38 1.57
C ASN A 68 -10.72 -3.46 1.03
N PHE A 69 -10.77 -2.16 1.35
CA PHE A 69 -9.68 -1.23 1.05
C PHE A 69 -8.33 -1.73 1.58
N TRP A 70 -8.27 -2.08 2.88
CA TRP A 70 -7.04 -2.59 3.49
C TRP A 70 -6.62 -3.97 2.95
N LYS A 71 -7.59 -4.85 2.65
CA LYS A 71 -7.31 -6.15 2.01
C LYS A 71 -6.71 -5.96 0.62
N ALA A 72 -7.26 -5.03 -0.17
CA ALA A 72 -6.77 -4.71 -1.51
C ALA A 72 -5.32 -4.18 -1.47
N ILE A 73 -5.01 -3.28 -0.54
CA ILE A 73 -3.62 -2.81 -0.33
C ILE A 73 -2.68 -3.99 -0.04
N LYS A 74 -3.06 -4.87 0.90
CA LYS A 74 -2.24 -6.05 1.25
C LYS A 74 -2.06 -7.01 0.07
N TYR A 75 -3.12 -7.21 -0.71
CA TYR A 75 -3.09 -8.04 -1.91
C TYR A 75 -2.13 -7.49 -2.97
N CYS A 76 -2.25 -6.20 -3.30
CA CYS A 76 -1.37 -5.52 -4.25
C CYS A 76 0.11 -5.59 -3.80
N LEU A 77 0.39 -5.37 -2.52
CA LEU A 77 1.75 -5.49 -1.99
C LEU A 77 2.30 -6.91 -2.10
N SER A 78 1.45 -7.92 -1.88
CA SER A 78 1.85 -9.34 -1.96
C SER A 78 2.18 -9.74 -3.39
N GLY A 79 1.36 -9.33 -4.37
CA GLY A 79 1.60 -9.61 -5.80
C GLY A 79 2.93 -9.02 -6.30
N VAL A 80 3.22 -7.77 -5.94
CA VAL A 80 4.47 -7.10 -6.33
C VAL A 80 5.70 -7.76 -5.68
N VAL A 81 5.61 -8.19 -4.41
CA VAL A 81 6.70 -8.93 -3.75
C VAL A 81 6.94 -10.28 -4.43
N SER A 82 5.89 -11.01 -4.81
CA SER A 82 6.02 -12.26 -5.56
C SER A 82 6.68 -12.03 -6.92
N PHE A 83 6.32 -10.94 -7.61
CA PHE A 83 6.94 -10.55 -8.88
C PHE A 83 8.44 -10.27 -8.73
N PHE A 84 8.85 -9.47 -7.74
CA PHE A 84 10.27 -9.21 -7.49
C PHE A 84 11.05 -10.47 -7.08
N LYS A 85 10.43 -11.41 -6.36
CA LYS A 85 11.06 -12.70 -6.04
C LYS A 85 11.30 -13.54 -7.30
N VAL A 86 10.34 -13.57 -8.22
CA VAL A 86 10.49 -14.26 -9.52
C VAL A 86 11.61 -13.60 -10.33
N LEU A 87 11.62 -12.26 -10.45
CA LEU A 87 12.68 -11.55 -11.16
C LEU A 87 14.07 -11.82 -10.56
N ARG A 88 14.22 -11.78 -9.23
CA ARG A 88 15.51 -12.09 -8.58
C ARG A 88 15.94 -13.54 -8.81
N LEU A 89 15.00 -14.47 -8.87
CA LEU A 89 15.28 -15.88 -9.20
C LEU A 89 15.70 -16.04 -10.67
N MET A 90 15.20 -15.18 -11.56
CA MET A 90 15.57 -15.13 -12.98
C MET A 90 16.93 -14.46 -13.22
N ASP A 91 17.30 -13.44 -12.45
CA ASP A 91 18.62 -12.79 -12.50
C ASP A 91 19.75 -13.66 -11.91
N GLY A 92 19.40 -14.80 -11.29
CA GLY A 92 20.36 -15.82 -10.87
C GLY A 92 20.91 -16.60 -12.07
N ASP A 93 22.14 -16.30 -12.42
CA ASP A 93 22.89 -16.59 -13.65
C ASP A 93 23.08 -18.08 -14.05
N ALA A 94 22.03 -18.92 -14.16
CA ALA A 94 22.28 -20.36 -14.39
C ALA A 94 21.37 -21.18 -15.33
N LYS A 95 20.16 -20.81 -15.74
CA LYS A 95 19.34 -21.70 -16.61
C LYS A 95 18.43 -20.96 -17.61
N PRO A 96 18.08 -21.56 -18.78
CA PRO A 96 17.28 -20.91 -19.80
C PRO A 96 15.93 -20.49 -19.23
N ALA A 97 15.76 -19.18 -19.03
CA ALA A 97 14.70 -18.61 -18.18
C ALA A 97 13.28 -18.88 -18.69
N MET A 98 13.09 -19.13 -20.00
CA MET A 98 11.75 -19.20 -20.60
C MET A 98 10.87 -20.35 -20.12
N GLY A 99 11.43 -21.55 -19.90
CA GLY A 99 10.64 -22.69 -19.39
C GLY A 99 10.15 -22.46 -17.96
N TYR A 100 10.99 -21.84 -17.13
CA TYR A 100 10.68 -21.52 -15.74
C TYR A 100 9.69 -20.35 -15.62
N ILE A 101 9.74 -19.39 -16.54
CA ILE A 101 8.80 -18.25 -16.60
C ILE A 101 7.38 -18.74 -16.85
N TYR A 102 7.18 -19.67 -17.80
CA TYR A 102 5.84 -20.20 -18.06
C TYR A 102 5.27 -20.91 -16.83
N GLU A 103 6.05 -21.76 -16.16
CA GLU A 103 5.60 -22.43 -14.93
C GLU A 103 5.40 -21.49 -13.73
N ALA A 104 6.23 -20.45 -13.59
CA ALA A 104 6.10 -19.48 -12.51
C ALA A 104 4.89 -18.56 -12.72
N MET A 105 4.65 -18.14 -13.96
CA MET A 105 3.45 -17.40 -14.35
C MET A 105 2.19 -18.24 -14.17
N ASP A 106 2.25 -19.53 -14.49
CA ASP A 106 1.10 -20.42 -14.31
C ASP A 106 0.81 -20.69 -12.83
N ARG A 107 1.84 -20.87 -12.00
CA ARG A 107 1.71 -20.96 -10.53
C ARG A 107 1.25 -19.66 -9.87
N ALA A 108 1.49 -18.50 -10.48
CA ALA A 108 1.04 -17.22 -9.96
C ALA A 108 -0.44 -16.92 -10.27
N LYS A 109 -1.11 -17.75 -11.09
CA LYS A 109 -2.53 -17.59 -11.42
C LYS A 109 -3.49 -18.10 -10.34
N GLY A 110 -3.03 -18.77 -9.28
CA GLY A 110 -3.89 -19.28 -8.21
C GLY A 110 -3.15 -19.81 -7.00
#